data_AF-D8KBK0-F1
#
_entry.id   AF-D8KBK0-F1
#
_cell.length_a   1.000
_cell.length_b   1.000
_cell.length_c   1.000
_cell.angle_alpha   90.00
_cell.angle_beta   90.00
_cell.angle_gamma   90.00
#
_symmetry.space_group_name_H-M   'P 1'
#
loop_
_entity.id
_entity.type
_entity.pdbx_description
1 polymer ?
#
loop_
_entity_poly.entity_id
_entity_poly.type
_entity_poly.pdbx_seq_one_letter_code
_entity_poly.pdbx_strand_id
1 'polypeptide(L)'
;MPDYIPINCNFHDRLEALATLRKQCQIVYQTADGKVIETLDTIADIYTKNKEEFTVLGSGEIIRLDRLLEADGQSYLEMDAS
;
A
#
# COMPACT_ATOMS: atom_id res chain seq x y z
N MET A 1 -17.94 16.32 -20.21
CA MET A 1 -16.52 15.98 -19.97
C MET A 1 -16.57 14.81 -18.99
N PRO A 2 -16.01 13.65 -19.32
CA PRO A 2 -16.23 12.45 -18.52
C PRO A 2 -15.60 12.68 -17.14
N ASP A 3 -16.45 12.65 -16.12
CA ASP A 3 -16.10 12.71 -14.71
C ASP A 3 -15.31 11.44 -14.40
N TYR A 4 -13.99 11.54 -14.50
CA TYR A 4 -13.07 10.49 -14.09
C TYR A 4 -13.11 10.46 -12.57
N ILE A 5 -13.69 9.40 -12.00
CA ILE A 5 -13.65 9.13 -10.57
C ILE A 5 -12.37 8.31 -10.35
N PRO A 6 -11.24 8.90 -9.91
CA PRO A 6 -10.05 8.13 -9.61
C PRO A 6 -10.35 7.21 -8.44
N ILE A 7 -10.20 5.90 -8.67
CA ILE A 7 -10.11 4.93 -7.61
C ILE A 7 -8.91 5.34 -6.73
N ASN A 8 -9.20 5.78 -5.50
CA ASN A 8 -8.26 5.96 -4.39
C ASN A 8 -6.98 6.79 -4.64
N CYS A 9 -7.12 8.04 -5.12
CA CYS A 9 -6.00 9.01 -5.10
C CYS A 9 -5.37 9.12 -3.69
N ASN A 10 -6.18 9.03 -2.63
CA ASN A 10 -5.72 9.22 -1.24
C ASN A 10 -4.79 8.11 -0.75
N PHE A 11 -4.93 6.87 -1.23
CA PHE A 11 -4.07 5.77 -0.80
C PHE A 11 -2.73 5.80 -1.52
N HIS A 12 -2.73 6.00 -2.84
CA HIS A 12 -1.50 6.09 -3.63
C HIS A 12 -0.66 7.32 -3.22
N ASP A 13 -1.28 8.50 -3.09
CA ASP A 13 -0.62 9.73 -2.65
C ASP A 13 0.00 9.56 -1.24
N ARG A 14 -0.70 8.84 -0.34
CA ARG A 14 -0.17 8.55 0.98
C ARG A 14 0.99 7.56 0.95
N LEU A 15 0.94 6.53 0.12
CA LEU A 15 2.07 5.62 -0.05
C LEU A 15 3.29 6.39 -0.61
N GLU A 16 3.09 7.28 -1.59
CA GLU A 16 4.15 8.17 -2.09
C GLU A 16 4.68 9.11 -1.00
N ALA A 17 3.82 9.67 -0.15
CA ALA A 17 4.22 10.50 0.98
C ALA A 17 5.03 9.69 2.01
N LEU A 18 4.59 8.47 2.33
CA LEU A 18 5.32 7.56 3.22
C LEU A 18 6.69 7.17 2.66
N ALA A 19 6.77 6.91 1.35
CA ALA A 19 8.02 6.62 0.64
C ALA A 19 8.97 7.82 0.64
N THR A 20 8.43 9.02 0.36
CA THR A 20 9.18 10.28 0.34
C THR A 20 9.71 10.63 1.74
N LEU A 21 8.87 10.47 2.76
CA LEU A 21 9.25 10.74 4.16
C LEU A 21 10.10 9.63 4.76
N ARG A 22 10.15 8.45 4.12
CA ARG A 22 10.70 7.19 4.69
C ARG A 22 10.22 6.97 6.12
N LYS A 23 8.93 7.24 6.33
CA LYS A 23 8.31 7.17 7.66
C LYS A 23 8.07 5.71 8.00
N GLN A 24 8.46 5.31 9.21
CA GLN A 24 8.17 3.98 9.71
C GLN A 24 6.68 3.90 10.04
N CYS A 25 5.97 2.99 9.39
CA CYS A 25 4.54 2.82 9.50
C CYS A 25 4.15 1.34 9.62
N GLN A 26 2.95 1.10 10.13
CA GLN A 26 2.40 -0.25 10.18
C GLN A 26 1.98 -0.66 8.77
N ILE A 27 2.40 -1.84 8.36
CA ILE A 27 2.15 -2.41 7.03
C ILE A 27 1.52 -3.77 7.27
N VAL A 28 0.26 -3.91 6.87
CA VAL A 28 -0.49 -5.16 6.97
C VAL A 28 -0.73 -5.68 5.57
N TYR A 29 -0.26 -6.89 5.29
CA TYR A 29 -0.36 -7.47 3.96
C TYR A 29 -0.67 -8.96 4.00
N GLN A 30 -1.30 -9.46 2.96
CA GLN A 30 -1.56 -10.88 2.79
C GLN A 30 -0.45 -11.54 1.98
N THR A 31 0.08 -12.65 2.48
CA THR A 31 1.05 -13.49 1.76
C THR A 31 0.37 -14.35 0.70
N ALA A 32 1.16 -14.96 -0.18
CA ALA A 32 0.64 -15.91 -1.17
C ALA A 32 -0.05 -17.15 -0.54
N ASP A 33 0.30 -17.49 0.70
CA ASP A 33 -0.30 -18.60 1.48
C ASP A 33 -1.65 -18.19 2.13
N GLY A 34 -2.11 -16.95 1.88
CA GLY A 34 -3.34 -16.41 2.48
C GLY A 34 -3.17 -15.90 3.91
N LYS A 35 -1.98 -16.00 4.50
CA LYS A 35 -1.69 -15.49 5.85
C LYS A 35 -1.53 -13.97 5.83
N VAL A 36 -2.19 -13.30 6.77
CA VAL A 36 -1.99 -11.87 7.03
C VAL A 36 -0.76 -11.70 7.92
N ILE A 37 0.15 -10.83 7.48
CA ILE A 37 1.34 -10.43 8.21
C ILE A 37 1.23 -8.95 8.51
N GLU A 38 1.52 -8.61 9.76
CA GLU A 38 1.60 -7.24 10.26
C GLU A 38 3.06 -6.96 10.59
N THR A 39 3.64 -5.94 9.95
CA THR A 39 5.02 -5.53 10.18
C THR A 39 5.11 -4.02 10.33
N LEU A 40 6.15 -3.55 11.01
CA LEU A 40 6.43 -2.13 11.19
C LEU A 40 7.71 -1.79 10.43
N ASP A 41 7.57 -1.20 9.25
CA ASP A 41 8.68 -0.92 8.34
C ASP A 41 8.48 0.43 7.66
N THR A 42 9.47 0.88 6.89
CA THR A 42 9.39 2.09 6.07
C THR A 42 9.10 1.69 4.62
N ILE A 43 8.34 2.49 3.89
CA ILE A 43 8.29 2.33 2.43
C ILE A 43 9.56 2.96 1.86
N ALA A 44 10.38 2.15 1.18
CA ALA A 44 11.60 2.60 0.53
C ALA A 44 11.33 3.12 -0.88
N ASP A 45 10.50 2.42 -1.64
CA ASP A 45 10.18 2.75 -3.04
C ASP A 45 8.87 2.06 -3.47
N ILE A 46 8.18 2.62 -4.47
CA ILE A 46 6.96 2.04 -5.04
C ILE A 46 7.13 2.05 -6.55
N TYR A 47 6.91 0.90 -7.18
CA TYR A 47 7.06 0.77 -8.62
C TYR A 47 5.95 -0.08 -9.23
N THR A 48 5.62 0.23 -10.48
CA THR A 48 4.66 -0.54 -11.28
C THR A 48 5.40 -1.44 -12.26
N LYS A 49 5.06 -2.73 -12.27
CA LYS A 49 5.62 -3.71 -13.21
C LYS A 49 4.49 -4.58 -13.75
N ASN A 50 4.41 -4.74 -15.07
CA ASN A 50 3.36 -5.54 -15.73
C ASN A 50 1.92 -5.14 -15.38
N LYS A 51 1.64 -3.84 -15.19
CA LYS A 51 0.35 -3.30 -14.71
C LYS A 51 -0.01 -3.69 -13.27
N GLU A 52 0.94 -4.21 -12.51
CA GLU A 52 0.80 -4.52 -11.09
C GLU A 52 1.70 -3.59 -10.29
N GLU A 53 1.23 -3.13 -9.13
CA GLU A 53 1.98 -2.22 -8.27
C GLU A 53 2.65 -2.98 -7.12
N PHE A 54 3.89 -2.59 -6.84
CA PHE A 54 4.73 -3.19 -5.82
C PHE A 54 5.33 -2.10 -4.94
N THR A 55 5.41 -2.37 -3.64
CA THR A 55 6.11 -1.55 -2.65
C THR A 55 7.34 -2.30 -2.16
N VAL A 56 8.45 -1.58 -2.04
CA VAL A 56 9.70 -2.05 -1.46
C VAL A 56 9.79 -1.49 -0.05
N LEU A 57 9.98 -2.37 0.93
CA LEU A 57 10.20 -1.97 2.31
C LEU A 57 11.64 -1.53 2.54
N GLY A 58 11.90 -0.82 3.64
CA GLY A 58 13.24 -0.43 4.07
C GLY A 58 14.13 -1.63 4.39
N SER A 59 13.52 -2.74 4.81
CA SER A 59 14.18 -4.04 4.95
C SER A 59 14.59 -4.70 3.62
N GLY A 60 14.08 -4.20 2.48
CA GLY A 60 14.28 -4.79 1.15
C GLY A 60 13.23 -5.82 0.75
N GLU A 61 12.22 -6.06 1.59
CA GLU A 61 11.09 -6.91 1.26
C GLU A 61 10.20 -6.26 0.19
N ILE A 62 9.66 -7.06 -0.73
CA ILE A 62 8.82 -6.58 -1.83
C ILE A 62 7.41 -7.13 -1.68
N ILE A 63 6.44 -6.24 -1.59
CA ILE A 63 5.03 -6.57 -1.37
C ILE A 63 4.21 -6.02 -2.53
N ARG A 64 3.23 -6.79 -3.01
CA ARG A 64 2.25 -6.30 -3.99
C ARG A 64 1.25 -5.39 -3.29
N LEU A 65 0.97 -4.20 -3.84
CA LEU A 65 -0.07 -3.31 -3.31
C LEU A 65 -1.45 -3.97 -3.32
N ASP A 66 -1.74 -4.81 -4.32
CA ASP A 66 -2.96 -5.63 -4.39
C ASP A 66 -3.16 -6.55 -3.18
N ARG A 67 -2.09 -6.86 -2.44
CA ARG A 67 -2.12 -7.65 -1.21
C ARG A 67 -1.93 -6.81 0.05
N LEU A 68 -1.74 -5.51 -0.09
CA LEU A 68 -1.59 -4.58 1.01
C LEU A 68 -2.98 -4.27 1.55
N LEU A 69 -3.23 -4.70 2.78
CA LEU A 69 -4.51 -4.51 3.46
C LEU A 69 -4.55 -3.18 4.20
N GLU A 70 -3.43 -2.78 4.82
CA GLU A 70 -3.32 -1.54 5.57
C GLU A 70 -1.92 -0.95 5.46
N ALA A 71 -1.84 0.38 5.38
CA ALA A 71 -0.59 1.12 5.56
C ALA A 71 -0.82 2.35 6.46
N ASP A 72 0.02 2.52 7.49
CA ASP A 72 -0.02 3.67 8.42
C ASP A 72 -1.40 3.86 9.10
N GLY A 73 -2.08 2.75 9.44
CA GLY A 73 -3.41 2.77 10.06
C GLY A 73 -4.55 3.15 9.10
N GLN A 74 -4.33 3.06 7.79
CA GLN A 74 -5.36 3.21 6.76
C GLN A 74 -5.60 1.89 6.06
N SER A 75 -6.75 1.30 6.35
CA SER A 75 -7.18 0.07 5.71
C SER A 75 -7.69 0.36 4.29
N TYR A 76 -7.30 -0.48 3.33
CA TYR A 76 -7.79 -0.44 1.96
C TYR A 76 -9.29 -0.82 1.85
N LEU A 77 -9.84 -1.47 2.90
CA LEU A 77 -11.21 -1.98 2.94
C LEU A 77 -12.25 -1.10 3.65
N GLU A 78 -11.89 0.06 4.20
CA GLU A 78 -12.90 0.95 4.80
C GLU A 78 -13.43 1.95 3.76
N MET A 79 -14.46 1.55 3.00
CA MET A 79 -15.54 2.41 2.51
C MET A 79 -16.62 1.58 1.79
N ASP A 80 -17.27 0.65 2.51
CA ASP A 80 -18.63 0.21 2.14
C ASP A 80 -19.30 -0.42 3.39
N ALA A 81 -19.52 0.40 4.41
CA ALA A 81 -20.50 0.14 5.45
C ALA A 81 -21.47 1.31 5.46
N SER A 82 -22.44 1.26 4.53
CA SER A 82 -23.59 2.16 4.49
C SER A 82 -24.88 1.39 4.72
#